data_AF-A0A2V8P0X6-F1
#
_entry.id   AF-A0A2V8P0X6-F1
#
_cell.length_a   1.000
_cell.length_b   1.000
_cell.length_c   1.000
_cell.angle_alpha   90.00
_cell.angle_beta   90.00
_cell.angle_gamma   90.00
#
_symmetry.space_group_name_H-M   'P 1'
#
loop_
_entity.id
_entity.type
_entity.pdbx_description
1 polymer ?
#
loop_
_entity_poly.entity_id
_entity_poly.type
_entity_poly.pdbx_seq_one_letter_code
_entity_poly.pdbx_strand_id
1 'polypeptide(L)'
;ALILVAAIVSVEFGISVAIIEIGLGVVGANLLGLRPTPWIDFIGSFAGIALTFLAGAEVDRTLLRREWKPALLIGGMSFLLPFIGVALFAWYVAGWNVRQSEIAGTALSTTSLAVVYAVLVETGLAASRLGKILMAATFITDLSTALALSVLFARPSAYLALFAVVSALVIALMMVLQRPFFARYGARVIEPEIKGAFLALFVLMWAADLAQSHAVLPAFLLGLAVSDVFKRHPEEQRRFRIVLFAFLTPIFFLKGGLNVDVRQLAAGAWLLFAFLLVKIVTKFVGVLPAAFRFVRPHAVFTTLLMSTGLTFGTISSLYGFNAGIIDRQQFTILIGAVIGSAIIPTIVAQRWFAPSLHALKAEEIVEVEDEEFEPPRPPHAKAPDLGG
;
A
#
# COMPACT_ATOMS: atom_id res chain seq x y z
N ALA A 1 3.94 -10.65 -22.60
CA ALA A 1 4.89 -11.78 -22.35
C ALA A 1 5.47 -11.72 -20.94
N LEU A 2 6.31 -10.74 -20.59
CA LEU A 2 6.98 -10.68 -19.27
C LEU A 2 6.00 -10.74 -18.08
N ILE A 3 4.89 -10.00 -18.12
CA ILE A 3 3.87 -10.03 -17.05
C ILE A 3 3.29 -11.44 -16.84
N LEU A 4 2.96 -12.15 -17.92
CA LEU A 4 2.43 -13.52 -17.83
C LEU A 4 3.49 -14.48 -17.26
N VAL A 5 4.74 -14.36 -17.70
CA VAL A 5 5.85 -15.14 -17.16
C VAL A 5 6.03 -14.85 -15.66
N ALA A 6 5.90 -13.59 -15.24
CA ALA A 6 5.99 -13.21 -13.84
C ALA A 6 4.96 -13.96 -12.98
N ALA A 7 3.71 -14.03 -13.44
CA ALA A 7 2.65 -14.76 -12.76
C ALA A 7 2.95 -16.26 -12.64
N ILE A 8 3.41 -16.89 -13.72
CA ILE A 8 3.77 -18.32 -13.72
C ILE A 8 4.91 -18.60 -12.74
N VAL A 9 5.98 -17.80 -12.79
CA VAL A 9 7.13 -17.92 -11.89
C VAL A 9 6.71 -17.64 -10.44
N SER A 10 5.78 -16.73 -10.20
CA SER A 10 5.26 -16.43 -8.86
C SER A 10 4.61 -17.63 -8.21
N VAL A 11 3.80 -18.37 -8.98
CA VAL A 11 3.15 -19.59 -8.51
C VAL A 11 4.18 -20.68 -8.23
N GLU A 12 5.17 -20.87 -9.11
CA GLU A 12 6.14 -21.96 -8.99
C GLU A 12 7.10 -21.78 -7.79
N PHE A 13 7.50 -20.54 -7.51
CA PHE A 13 8.48 -20.23 -6.46
C PHE A 13 7.86 -19.75 -5.14
N GLY A 14 6.54 -19.51 -5.09
CA GLY A 14 5.87 -18.97 -3.90
C GLY A 14 6.35 -17.58 -3.50
N ILE A 15 6.80 -16.77 -4.46
CA ILE A 15 7.28 -15.40 -4.25
C ILE A 15 6.22 -14.42 -4.75
N SER A 16 6.06 -13.28 -4.08
CA SER A 16 5.15 -12.22 -4.52
C SER A 16 5.35 -11.85 -6.00
N VAL A 17 4.28 -11.89 -6.78
CA VAL A 17 4.29 -11.57 -8.21
C VAL A 17 4.90 -10.20 -8.50
N ALA A 18 4.64 -9.21 -7.64
CA ALA A 18 5.20 -7.87 -7.74
C ALA A 18 6.74 -7.85 -7.73
N ILE A 19 7.37 -8.68 -6.91
CA ILE A 19 8.84 -8.79 -6.85
C ILE A 19 9.38 -9.34 -8.17
N ILE A 20 8.69 -10.35 -8.73
CA ILE A 20 9.09 -10.97 -9.99
C ILE A 20 8.83 -10.02 -11.17
N GLU A 21 7.74 -9.26 -11.16
CA GLU A 21 7.45 -8.22 -12.16
C GLU A 21 8.53 -7.14 -12.19
N ILE A 22 8.96 -6.66 -11.00
CA ILE A 22 10.11 -5.74 -10.92
C ILE A 22 11.36 -6.43 -11.46
N GLY A 23 11.66 -7.65 -11.02
CA GLY A 23 12.83 -8.41 -11.46
C GLY A 23 12.88 -8.63 -12.97
N LEU A 24 11.78 -9.04 -13.60
CA LEU A 24 11.66 -9.19 -15.05
C LEU A 24 11.73 -7.83 -15.77
N GLY A 25 11.28 -6.75 -15.14
CA GLY A 25 11.52 -5.39 -15.63
C GLY A 25 13.01 -5.05 -15.65
N VAL A 26 13.75 -5.39 -14.59
CA VAL A 26 15.22 -5.20 -14.54
C VAL A 26 15.90 -6.01 -15.64
N VAL A 27 15.54 -7.29 -15.77
CA VAL A 27 16.06 -8.19 -16.83
C VAL A 27 15.74 -7.63 -18.21
N GLY A 28 14.50 -7.20 -18.43
CA GLY A 28 14.05 -6.61 -19.69
C GLY A 28 14.84 -5.35 -20.06
N ALA A 29 15.08 -4.44 -19.12
CA ALA A 29 15.84 -3.22 -19.41
C ALA A 29 17.33 -3.48 -19.64
N ASN A 30 17.95 -4.37 -18.87
CA ASN A 30 19.40 -4.52 -18.86
C ASN A 30 19.91 -5.58 -19.87
N LEU A 31 19.13 -6.62 -20.16
CA LEU A 31 19.51 -7.65 -21.14
C LEU A 31 18.89 -7.43 -22.51
N LEU A 32 17.62 -6.98 -22.55
CA LEU A 32 16.87 -6.82 -23.81
C LEU A 32 16.82 -5.36 -24.28
N GLY A 33 17.36 -4.41 -23.51
CA GLY A 33 17.36 -2.99 -23.85
C GLY A 33 15.97 -2.32 -23.82
N LEU A 34 14.99 -2.94 -23.15
CA LEU A 34 13.63 -2.41 -23.08
C LEU A 34 13.61 -1.09 -22.30
N ARG A 35 12.80 -0.14 -22.77
CA ARG A 35 12.59 1.15 -22.11
C ARG A 35 11.10 1.37 -21.88
N PRO A 36 10.71 2.10 -20.81
CA PRO A 36 9.35 2.55 -20.67
C PRO A 36 8.93 3.38 -21.90
N THR A 37 7.77 3.05 -22.46
CA THR A 37 7.13 3.83 -23.52
C THR A 37 6.09 4.77 -22.90
N PRO A 38 5.70 5.88 -23.57
CA PRO A 38 4.77 6.86 -22.99
C PRO A 38 3.46 6.28 -22.45
N TRP A 39 2.92 5.24 -23.09
CA TRP A 39 1.70 4.57 -22.62
C TRP A 39 1.93 3.73 -21.34
N ILE A 40 3.10 3.10 -21.20
CA ILE A 40 3.52 2.41 -19.96
C ILE A 40 3.70 3.44 -18.86
N ASP A 41 4.28 4.59 -19.18
CA ASP A 41 4.49 5.65 -18.21
C ASP A 41 3.17 6.17 -17.65
N PHE A 42 2.21 6.45 -18.52
CA PHE A 42 0.87 6.87 -18.14
C PHE A 42 0.16 5.81 -17.29
N ILE A 43 0.09 4.56 -17.77
CA ILE A 43 -0.61 3.49 -17.05
C ILE A 43 0.06 3.21 -15.70
N GLY A 44 1.40 3.19 -15.65
CA GLY A 44 2.13 3.00 -14.39
C GLY A 44 1.86 4.13 -13.40
N SER A 45 1.83 5.38 -13.84
CA SER A 45 1.50 6.51 -12.94
C SER A 45 0.06 6.42 -12.43
N PHE A 46 -0.91 6.09 -13.30
CA PHE A 46 -2.29 5.86 -12.90
C PHE A 46 -2.44 4.67 -11.96
N ALA A 47 -1.73 3.57 -12.23
CA ALA A 47 -1.71 2.38 -11.40
C ALA A 47 -1.20 2.66 -9.98
N GLY A 48 -0.16 3.50 -9.82
CA GLY A 48 0.29 3.94 -8.50
C GLY A 48 -0.82 4.65 -7.71
N ILE A 49 -1.57 5.54 -8.35
CA ILE A 49 -2.70 6.26 -7.73
C ILE A 49 -3.84 5.28 -7.39
N ALA A 50 -4.17 4.37 -8.30
CA ALA A 50 -5.26 3.41 -8.10
C ALA A 50 -4.92 2.36 -7.02
N LEU A 51 -3.65 1.95 -6.90
CA LEU A 51 -3.14 1.12 -5.80
C LEU A 51 -3.24 1.85 -4.46
N THR A 52 -2.89 3.13 -4.42
CA THR A 52 -3.06 3.95 -3.22
C THR A 52 -4.52 4.10 -2.81
N PHE A 53 -5.43 4.26 -3.78
CA PHE A 53 -6.87 4.23 -3.53
C PHE A 53 -7.33 2.88 -2.96
N LEU A 54 -6.89 1.77 -3.54
CA LEU A 54 -7.22 0.44 -3.03
C LEU A 54 -6.75 0.26 -1.59
N ALA A 55 -5.53 0.70 -1.25
CA ALA A 55 -5.01 0.63 0.11
C ALA A 55 -5.91 1.39 1.11
N GLY A 56 -6.47 2.54 0.72
CA GLY A 56 -7.47 3.26 1.52
C GLY A 56 -8.83 2.54 1.57
N ALA A 57 -9.28 1.98 0.45
CA ALA A 57 -10.56 1.29 0.33
C ALA A 57 -10.61 -0.02 1.12
N GLU A 58 -9.47 -0.65 1.37
CA GLU A 58 -9.34 -1.87 2.18
C GLU A 58 -9.31 -1.58 3.70
N VAL A 59 -9.33 -0.31 4.12
CA VAL A 59 -9.31 0.05 5.54
C VAL A 59 -10.60 -0.36 6.24
N ASP A 60 -10.49 -1.32 7.16
CA ASP A 60 -11.54 -1.61 8.14
C ASP A 60 -11.52 -0.56 9.26
N ARG A 61 -12.42 0.42 9.17
CA ARG A 61 -12.57 1.52 10.13
C ARG A 61 -12.99 1.04 11.52
N THR A 62 -13.82 0.00 11.61
CA THR A 62 -14.27 -0.56 12.88
C THR A 62 -13.09 -1.20 13.60
N LEU A 63 -12.29 -1.97 12.87
CA LEU A 63 -11.08 -2.56 13.41
C LEU A 63 -10.06 -1.49 13.81
N LEU A 64 -9.82 -0.50 12.96
CA LEU A 64 -8.88 0.58 13.25
C LEU A 64 -9.31 1.36 14.50
N ARG A 65 -10.61 1.62 14.68
CA ARG A 65 -11.15 2.27 15.88
C ARG A 65 -11.01 1.39 17.12
N ARG A 66 -11.18 0.08 17.00
CA ARG A 66 -11.04 -0.87 18.11
C ARG A 66 -9.58 -1.01 18.57
N GLU A 67 -8.65 -1.12 17.63
CA GLU A 67 -7.21 -1.33 17.90
C GLU A 67 -6.39 -0.05 17.64
N TRP A 68 -6.96 1.13 17.86
CA TRP A 68 -6.34 2.41 17.48
C TRP A 68 -5.01 2.69 18.21
N LYS A 69 -4.91 2.32 19.50
CA LYS A 69 -3.69 2.52 20.30
C LYS A 69 -2.50 1.71 19.75
N PRO A 70 -2.59 0.37 19.62
CA PRO A 70 -1.50 -0.40 19.04
C PRO A 70 -1.25 -0.03 17.58
N ALA A 71 -2.30 0.21 16.78
CA ALA A 71 -2.14 0.61 15.37
C ALA A 71 -1.38 1.93 15.22
N LEU A 72 -1.71 2.94 16.03
CA LEU A 72 -1.05 4.25 15.96
C LEU A 72 0.40 4.17 16.42
N LEU A 73 0.69 3.47 17.52
CA LEU A 73 2.05 3.36 18.05
C LEU A 73 2.93 2.49 17.15
N ILE A 74 2.47 1.30 16.77
CA ILE A 74 3.22 0.40 15.89
C ILE A 74 3.37 1.04 14.51
N GLY A 75 2.26 1.45 13.88
CA GLY A 75 2.25 2.00 12.53
C GLY A 75 2.95 3.36 12.40
N GLY A 76 2.76 4.23 13.39
CA GLY A 76 3.40 5.56 13.44
C GLY A 76 4.90 5.45 13.66
N MET A 77 5.36 4.64 14.61
CA MET A 77 6.79 4.42 14.84
C MET A 77 7.44 3.64 13.69
N SER A 78 6.69 2.73 13.06
CA SER A 78 7.08 2.02 11.85
C SER A 78 7.36 2.94 10.68
N PHE A 79 6.70 4.11 10.62
CA PHE A 79 6.96 5.14 9.62
C PHE A 79 8.05 6.12 10.09
N LEU A 80 7.84 6.77 11.24
CA LEU A 80 8.59 7.95 11.65
C LEU A 80 10.08 7.67 11.87
N LEU A 81 10.41 6.57 12.56
CA LEU A 81 11.79 6.27 12.94
C LEU A 81 12.65 5.89 11.72
N PRO A 82 12.17 5.01 10.81
CA PRO A 82 12.86 4.78 9.56
C PRO A 82 12.90 5.99 8.65
N PHE A 83 11.85 6.82 8.59
CA PHE A 83 11.85 8.04 7.80
C PHE A 83 13.01 8.96 8.22
N ILE A 84 13.11 9.24 9.52
CA ILE A 84 14.18 10.09 10.08
C ILE A 84 15.54 9.42 9.90
N GLY A 85 15.69 8.15 10.31
CA GLY A 85 16.99 7.48 10.30
C GLY A 85 17.56 7.29 8.89
N VAL A 86 16.71 6.95 7.92
CA VAL A 86 17.11 6.84 6.51
C VAL A 86 17.39 8.21 5.91
N ALA A 87 16.60 9.24 6.19
CA ALA A 87 16.85 10.60 5.70
C ALA A 87 18.17 11.16 6.25
N LEU A 88 18.44 10.97 7.56
CA LEU A 88 19.71 11.37 8.17
C LEU A 88 20.89 10.61 7.56
N PHE A 89 20.74 9.30 7.33
CA PHE A 89 21.77 8.51 6.66
C PHE A 89 22.02 9.00 5.23
N ALA A 90 20.96 9.26 4.46
CA ALA A 90 21.06 9.77 3.10
C ALA A 90 21.80 11.12 3.07
N TRP A 91 21.48 12.03 3.98
CA TRP A 91 22.10 13.35 4.06
C TRP A 91 23.55 13.29 4.52
N TYR A 92 23.82 12.68 5.68
CA TYR A 92 25.16 12.74 6.32
C TYR A 92 26.15 11.71 5.79
N VAL A 93 25.68 10.55 5.33
CA VAL A 93 26.55 9.43 4.91
C VAL A 93 26.56 9.27 3.40
N ALA A 94 25.39 9.30 2.75
CA ALA A 94 25.31 9.15 1.30
C ALA A 94 25.55 10.48 0.55
N GLY A 95 25.57 11.62 1.25
CA GLY A 95 25.80 12.95 0.66
C GLY A 95 24.66 13.43 -0.24
N TRP A 96 23.44 12.91 -0.05
CA TRP A 96 22.27 13.29 -0.84
C TRP A 96 21.74 14.64 -0.35
N ASN A 97 21.08 15.40 -1.23
CA ASN A 97 20.45 16.65 -0.83
C ASN A 97 19.21 16.40 0.07
N VAL A 98 18.63 17.48 0.64
CA VAL A 98 17.50 17.37 1.57
C VAL A 98 16.31 16.65 0.94
N ARG A 99 15.88 17.06 -0.26
CA ARG A 99 14.72 16.46 -0.93
C ARG A 99 14.96 15.01 -1.34
N GLN A 100 16.18 14.68 -1.78
CA GLN A 100 16.58 13.30 -2.05
C GLN A 100 16.54 12.45 -0.80
N SER A 101 16.98 13.00 0.33
CA SER A 101 17.00 12.33 1.63
C SER A 101 15.59 12.10 2.18
N GLU A 102 14.69 13.06 2.02
CA GLU A 102 13.27 12.92 2.37
C GLU A 102 12.61 11.82 1.52
N ILE A 103 12.88 11.77 0.21
CA ILE A 103 12.39 10.68 -0.67
C ILE A 103 12.94 9.32 -0.22
N ALA A 104 14.23 9.24 0.12
CA ALA A 104 14.83 8.00 0.66
C ALA A 104 14.11 7.57 1.94
N GLY A 105 13.92 8.51 2.87
CA GLY A 105 13.22 8.31 4.13
C GLY A 105 11.80 7.79 3.90
N THR A 106 11.04 8.43 3.02
CA THR A 106 9.66 8.04 2.70
C THR A 106 9.61 6.68 2.02
N ALA A 107 10.51 6.40 1.07
CA ALA A 107 10.51 5.12 0.36
C ALA A 107 10.78 3.94 1.30
N LEU A 108 11.74 4.08 2.22
CA LEU A 108 12.19 3.00 3.08
C LEU A 108 11.44 2.89 4.41
N SER A 109 10.61 3.87 4.79
CA SER A 109 9.75 3.80 5.97
C SER A 109 8.46 3.01 5.78
N THR A 110 8.10 2.72 4.54
CA THR A 110 6.85 2.05 4.19
C THR A 110 6.77 0.61 4.68
N THR A 111 5.53 0.13 4.83
CA THR A 111 5.19 -1.29 5.04
C THR A 111 4.19 -1.68 3.97
N SER A 112 4.30 -2.88 3.40
CA SER A 112 3.43 -3.37 2.34
C SER A 112 2.32 -4.21 2.93
N LEU A 113 1.10 -3.65 2.99
CA LEU A 113 -0.09 -4.41 3.39
C LEU A 113 -0.22 -5.70 2.59
N ALA A 114 0.05 -5.68 1.28
CA ALA A 114 -0.08 -6.87 0.43
C ALA A 114 0.87 -8.01 0.86
N VAL A 115 2.11 -7.69 1.25
CA VAL A 115 3.08 -8.70 1.72
C VAL A 115 2.68 -9.20 3.10
N VAL A 116 2.34 -8.28 4.01
CA VAL A 116 1.90 -8.64 5.38
C VAL A 116 0.64 -9.51 5.33
N TYR A 117 -0.36 -9.13 4.53
CA TYR A 117 -1.61 -9.86 4.39
C TYR A 117 -1.39 -11.26 3.80
N ALA A 118 -0.56 -11.40 2.76
CA ALA A 118 -0.24 -12.71 2.19
C ALA A 118 0.36 -13.65 3.25
N VAL A 119 1.35 -13.18 4.02
CA VAL A 119 1.96 -13.98 5.10
C VAL A 119 0.93 -14.33 6.18
N LEU A 120 0.05 -13.40 6.55
CA LEU A 120 -1.00 -13.65 7.53
C LEU A 120 -2.04 -14.66 7.04
N VAL A 121 -2.37 -14.68 5.76
CA VAL A 121 -3.28 -15.67 5.17
C VAL A 121 -2.61 -17.04 5.12
N GLU A 122 -1.37 -17.12 4.63
CA GLU A 122 -0.59 -18.36 4.56
C GLU A 122 -0.37 -19.02 5.93
N THR A 123 -0.20 -18.20 6.98
CA THR A 123 -0.02 -18.66 8.36
C THR A 123 -1.34 -18.83 9.12
N GLY A 124 -2.49 -18.53 8.50
CA GLY A 124 -3.81 -18.58 9.14
C GLY A 124 -4.04 -17.54 10.25
N LEU A 125 -3.19 -16.51 10.31
CA LEU A 125 -3.24 -15.43 11.31
C LEU A 125 -4.10 -14.23 10.88
N ALA A 126 -4.58 -14.16 9.64
CA ALA A 126 -5.32 -13.00 9.12
C ALA A 126 -6.53 -12.61 9.97
N ALA A 127 -7.29 -13.58 10.46
CA ALA A 127 -8.48 -13.33 11.30
C ALA A 127 -8.15 -13.10 12.79
N SER A 128 -6.93 -13.46 13.22
CA SER A 128 -6.49 -13.33 14.61
C SER A 128 -6.39 -11.87 15.05
N ARG A 129 -6.40 -11.62 16.36
CA ARG A 129 -6.14 -10.28 16.91
C ARG A 129 -4.78 -9.72 16.46
N LEU A 130 -3.74 -10.57 16.40
CA LEU A 130 -2.41 -10.19 15.90
C LEU A 130 -2.46 -9.69 14.45
N GLY A 131 -3.08 -10.47 13.56
CA GLY A 131 -3.22 -10.11 12.15
C GLY A 131 -4.01 -8.82 11.97
N LYS A 132 -5.09 -8.66 12.74
CA LYS A 132 -5.91 -7.45 12.80
C LYS A 132 -5.11 -6.21 13.24
N ILE A 133 -4.27 -6.31 14.27
CA ILE A 133 -3.38 -5.22 14.70
C ILE A 133 -2.34 -4.89 13.63
N LEU A 134 -1.74 -5.91 12.99
CA LEU A 134 -0.77 -5.72 11.91
C LEU A 134 -1.39 -4.97 10.73
N MET A 135 -2.55 -5.41 10.24
CA MET A 135 -3.27 -4.73 9.16
C MET A 135 -3.60 -3.28 9.51
N ALA A 136 -4.13 -3.04 10.72
CA ALA A 136 -4.43 -1.69 11.19
C ALA A 136 -3.17 -0.80 11.28
N ALA A 137 -2.05 -1.34 11.76
CA ALA A 137 -0.78 -0.63 11.82
C ALA A 137 -0.22 -0.33 10.42
N THR A 138 -0.36 -1.25 9.45
CA THR A 138 0.06 -0.99 8.07
C THR A 138 -0.72 0.15 7.43
N PHE A 139 -2.03 0.26 7.68
CA PHE A 139 -2.83 1.39 7.20
C PHE A 139 -2.34 2.73 7.75
N ILE A 140 -1.94 2.78 9.03
CA ILE A 140 -1.35 3.98 9.63
C ILE A 140 -0.02 4.32 8.95
N THR A 141 0.83 3.33 8.66
CA THR A 141 2.09 3.56 7.91
C THR A 141 1.82 4.08 6.50
N ASP A 142 0.84 3.53 5.78
CA ASP A 142 0.48 3.95 4.43
C ASP A 142 -0.09 5.37 4.40
N LEU A 143 -0.99 5.70 5.34
CA LEU A 143 -1.49 7.06 5.53
C LEU A 143 -0.35 8.03 5.83
N SER A 144 0.58 7.66 6.72
CA SER A 144 1.74 8.48 7.06
C SER A 144 2.63 8.73 5.85
N THR A 145 2.80 7.72 4.99
CA THR A 145 3.56 7.83 3.75
C THR A 145 2.85 8.75 2.74
N ALA A 146 1.54 8.59 2.57
CA ALA A 146 0.75 9.44 1.69
C ALA A 146 0.80 10.92 2.12
N LEU A 147 0.72 11.16 3.44
CA LEU A 147 0.90 12.50 4.03
C LEU A 147 2.30 13.04 3.75
N ALA A 148 3.35 12.25 4.00
CA ALA A 148 4.73 12.68 3.77
C ALA A 148 5.01 13.03 2.30
N LEU A 149 4.56 12.20 1.35
CA LEU A 149 4.66 12.52 -0.07
C LEU A 149 3.90 13.81 -0.41
N SER A 150 2.71 14.00 0.15
CA SER A 150 1.92 15.21 -0.15
C SER A 150 2.61 16.48 0.35
N VAL A 151 3.25 16.42 1.52
CA VAL A 151 4.04 17.54 2.06
C VAL A 151 5.31 17.77 1.22
N LEU A 152 6.04 16.71 0.86
CA LEU A 152 7.30 16.79 0.09
C LEU A 152 7.08 17.41 -1.30
N PHE A 153 5.96 17.09 -1.93
CA PHE A 153 5.60 17.61 -3.24
C PHE A 153 4.72 18.87 -3.19
N ALA A 154 4.37 19.38 -2.00
CA ALA A 154 3.59 20.60 -1.87
C ALA A 154 4.43 21.81 -2.30
N ARG A 155 3.93 22.54 -3.29
CA ARG A 155 4.49 23.83 -3.73
C ARG A 155 3.44 24.92 -3.57
N PRO A 156 3.66 25.93 -2.70
CA PRO A 156 2.72 27.02 -2.51
C PRO A 156 2.36 27.67 -3.85
N SER A 157 1.11 27.51 -4.28
CA SER A 157 0.61 28.04 -5.55
C SER A 157 -0.92 28.08 -5.54
N ALA A 158 -1.51 28.92 -6.39
CA ALA A 158 -2.97 28.92 -6.59
C ALA A 158 -3.47 27.55 -7.09
N TYR A 159 -2.66 26.85 -7.89
CA TYR A 159 -2.96 25.50 -8.36
C TYR A 159 -2.98 24.47 -7.22
N LEU A 160 -2.12 24.60 -6.20
CA LEU A 160 -2.18 23.74 -5.01
C LEU A 160 -3.47 23.96 -4.23
N ALA A 161 -3.92 25.21 -4.08
CA ALA A 161 -5.20 25.52 -3.43
C ALA A 161 -6.38 24.94 -4.23
N LEU A 162 -6.36 25.11 -5.56
CA LEU A 162 -7.33 24.49 -6.46
C LEU A 162 -7.34 22.97 -6.33
N PHE A 163 -6.16 22.33 -6.33
CA PHE A 163 -6.03 20.88 -6.15
C PHE A 163 -6.61 20.41 -4.82
N ALA A 164 -6.37 21.13 -3.72
CA ALA A 164 -6.94 20.82 -2.41
C ALA A 164 -8.47 20.93 -2.43
N VAL A 165 -9.02 21.99 -3.04
CA VAL A 165 -10.47 22.20 -3.18
C VAL A 165 -11.10 21.10 -4.04
N VAL A 166 -10.53 20.80 -5.20
CA VAL A 166 -11.01 19.72 -6.10
C VAL A 166 -10.95 18.38 -5.37
N SER A 167 -9.87 18.10 -4.65
CA SER A 167 -9.73 16.86 -3.86
C SER A 167 -10.81 16.73 -2.80
N ALA A 168 -11.02 17.79 -2.02
CA ALA A 168 -12.07 17.82 -0.99
C ALA A 168 -13.47 17.67 -1.61
N LEU A 169 -13.72 18.33 -2.75
CA LEU A 169 -15.00 18.24 -3.45
C LEU A 169 -15.25 16.84 -4.00
N VAL A 170 -14.27 16.21 -4.65
CA VAL A 170 -14.38 14.84 -5.18
C VAL A 170 -14.66 13.85 -4.05
N ILE A 171 -13.94 13.96 -2.92
CA ILE A 171 -14.15 13.11 -1.75
C ILE A 171 -15.55 13.33 -1.15
N ALA A 172 -15.95 14.59 -0.94
CA ALA A 172 -17.27 14.93 -0.40
C ALA A 172 -18.41 14.46 -1.32
N LEU A 173 -18.28 14.67 -2.62
CA LEU A 173 -19.24 14.24 -3.62
C LEU A 173 -19.38 12.72 -3.62
N MET A 174 -18.26 12.00 -3.57
CA MET A 174 -18.28 10.53 -3.50
C MET A 174 -18.95 10.06 -2.22
N MET A 175 -18.66 10.67 -1.07
CA MET A 175 -19.29 10.30 0.21
C MET A 175 -20.82 10.43 0.20
N VAL A 176 -21.34 11.50 -0.44
CA VAL A 176 -22.78 11.77 -0.52
C VAL A 176 -23.44 10.92 -1.60
N LEU A 177 -22.84 10.82 -2.79
CA LEU A 177 -23.45 10.17 -3.94
C LEU A 177 -23.31 8.65 -3.95
N GLN A 178 -22.32 8.07 -3.25
CA GLN A 178 -22.08 6.62 -3.31
C GLN A 178 -23.33 5.80 -2.96
N ARG A 179 -24.06 6.14 -1.88
CA ARG A 179 -25.25 5.37 -1.47
C ARG A 179 -26.39 5.42 -2.48
N PRO A 180 -26.90 6.61 -2.89
CA PRO A 180 -27.97 6.68 -3.87
C PRO A 180 -27.52 6.18 -5.27
N PHE A 181 -26.25 6.34 -5.62
CA PHE A 181 -25.70 5.83 -6.87
C PHE A 181 -25.73 4.31 -6.90
N PHE A 182 -25.19 3.65 -5.86
CA PHE A 182 -25.24 2.19 -5.73
C PHE A 182 -26.68 1.68 -5.66
N ALA A 183 -27.59 2.37 -4.95
CA ALA A 183 -28.99 1.94 -4.87
C ALA A 183 -29.71 1.94 -6.24
N ARG A 184 -29.34 2.82 -7.17
CA ARG A 184 -30.01 2.98 -8.47
C ARG A 184 -29.29 2.29 -9.63
N TYR A 185 -27.96 2.39 -9.63
CA TYR A 185 -27.10 1.96 -10.73
C TYR A 185 -26.21 0.77 -10.36
N GLY A 186 -26.18 0.40 -9.07
CA GLY A 186 -25.37 -0.66 -8.48
C GLY A 186 -25.53 -2.03 -9.12
N ALA A 187 -24.48 -2.86 -9.02
CA ALA A 187 -24.50 -4.29 -9.34
C ALA A 187 -24.98 -4.60 -10.76
N ARG A 188 -24.57 -3.78 -11.72
CA ARG A 188 -24.87 -3.95 -13.15
C ARG A 188 -23.63 -4.42 -13.89
N VAL A 189 -23.84 -5.24 -14.93
CA VAL A 189 -22.79 -5.75 -15.84
C VAL A 189 -21.92 -4.65 -16.46
N ILE A 190 -22.44 -3.42 -16.55
CA ILE A 190 -21.71 -2.27 -17.08
C ILE A 190 -20.77 -1.61 -16.06
N GLU A 191 -20.69 -2.09 -14.82
CA GLU A 191 -19.76 -1.71 -13.74
C GLU A 191 -19.63 -0.17 -13.55
N PRO A 192 -20.75 0.56 -13.36
CA PRO A 192 -20.73 2.02 -13.22
C PRO A 192 -19.95 2.51 -11.99
N GLU A 193 -19.80 1.67 -10.97
CA GLU A 193 -19.08 1.90 -9.72
C GLU A 193 -17.57 2.00 -9.97
N ILE A 194 -17.01 1.02 -10.70
CA ILE A 194 -15.60 1.01 -11.09
C ILE A 194 -15.30 2.20 -12.00
N LYS A 195 -16.19 2.48 -12.96
CA LYS A 195 -16.07 3.66 -13.84
C LYS A 195 -16.11 4.97 -13.05
N GLY A 196 -16.98 5.08 -12.06
CA GLY A 196 -17.07 6.24 -11.16
C GLY A 196 -15.81 6.42 -10.32
N ALA A 197 -15.27 5.34 -9.75
CA ALA A 197 -14.00 5.37 -9.03
C ALA A 197 -12.85 5.82 -9.94
N PHE A 198 -12.75 5.26 -11.15
CA PHE A 198 -11.70 5.64 -12.11
C PHE A 198 -11.83 7.10 -12.55
N LEU A 199 -13.05 7.57 -12.83
CA LEU A 199 -13.30 8.98 -13.13
C LEU A 199 -12.80 9.88 -11.99
N ALA A 200 -13.13 9.56 -10.74
CA ALA A 200 -12.66 10.32 -9.58
C ALA A 200 -11.13 10.32 -9.48
N LEU A 201 -10.48 9.17 -9.68
CA LEU A 201 -9.01 9.08 -9.67
C LEU A 201 -8.36 9.86 -10.83
N PHE A 202 -8.96 9.87 -12.03
CA PHE A 202 -8.47 10.67 -13.14
C PHE A 202 -8.62 12.18 -12.87
N VAL A 203 -9.72 12.61 -12.27
CA VAL A 203 -9.90 14.02 -11.87
C VAL A 203 -8.87 14.41 -10.82
N LEU A 204 -8.61 13.56 -9.82
CA LEU A 204 -7.56 13.80 -8.82
C LEU A 204 -6.17 13.85 -9.44
N MET A 205 -5.87 12.94 -10.38
CA MET A 205 -4.59 12.90 -11.10
C MET A 205 -4.37 14.16 -11.95
N TRP A 206 -5.40 14.59 -12.68
CA TRP A 206 -5.36 15.81 -13.48
C TRP A 206 -5.17 17.07 -12.62
N ALA A 207 -5.92 17.18 -11.51
CA ALA A 207 -5.80 18.32 -10.60
C ALA A 207 -4.42 18.35 -9.92
N ALA A 208 -3.85 17.20 -9.58
CA ALA A 208 -2.50 17.09 -9.02
C ALA A 208 -1.42 17.54 -10.02
N ASP A 209 -1.56 17.17 -11.29
CA ASP A 209 -0.62 17.54 -12.36
C ASP A 209 -0.57 19.06 -12.59
N LEU A 210 -1.74 19.73 -12.57
CA LEU A 210 -1.82 21.20 -12.61
C LEU A 210 -1.06 21.86 -11.44
N ALA A 211 -1.09 21.23 -10.26
CA ALA A 211 -0.37 21.70 -9.09
C ALA A 211 1.11 21.27 -9.05
N GLN A 212 1.60 20.56 -10.07
CA GLN A 212 2.93 19.94 -10.09
C GLN A 212 3.17 19.06 -8.84
N SER A 213 2.14 18.30 -8.47
CA SER A 213 2.07 17.44 -7.28
C SER A 213 1.57 16.04 -7.65
N HIS A 214 1.27 15.21 -6.65
CA HIS A 214 0.77 13.84 -6.85
C HIS A 214 -0.53 13.60 -6.07
N ALA A 215 -1.42 12.79 -6.65
CA ALA A 215 -2.73 12.47 -6.09
C ALA A 215 -2.71 11.41 -4.97
N VAL A 216 -1.56 11.11 -4.34
CA VAL A 216 -1.43 10.01 -3.37
C VAL A 216 -2.37 10.17 -2.19
N LEU A 217 -2.26 11.26 -1.44
CA LEU A 217 -3.10 11.46 -0.25
C LEU A 217 -4.58 11.60 -0.62
N PRO A 218 -4.99 12.41 -1.60
CA PRO A 218 -6.39 12.45 -2.00
C PRO A 218 -6.94 11.09 -2.45
N ALA A 219 -6.17 10.28 -3.19
CA ALA A 219 -6.59 8.95 -3.59
C ALA A 219 -6.73 8.00 -2.40
N PHE A 220 -5.79 8.03 -1.44
CA PHE A 220 -5.89 7.24 -0.22
C PHE A 220 -7.11 7.65 0.60
N LEU A 221 -7.33 8.96 0.80
CA LEU A 221 -8.47 9.50 1.54
C LEU A 221 -9.80 9.22 0.83
N LEU A 222 -9.83 9.26 -0.50
CA LEU A 222 -10.99 8.86 -1.29
C LEU A 222 -11.28 7.38 -1.09
N GLY A 223 -10.27 6.51 -1.16
CA GLY A 223 -10.38 5.09 -0.87
C GLY A 223 -10.93 4.86 0.53
N LEU A 224 -10.33 5.50 1.53
CA LEU A 224 -10.80 5.47 2.91
C LEU A 224 -12.25 5.91 2.99
N ALA A 225 -12.65 6.99 2.30
CA ALA A 225 -14.00 7.53 2.29
C ALA A 225 -15.07 6.50 1.83
N VAL A 226 -14.70 5.62 0.90
CA VAL A 226 -15.58 4.60 0.31
C VAL A 226 -15.39 3.20 0.90
N SER A 227 -14.50 3.00 1.88
CA SER A 227 -14.17 1.67 2.41
C SER A 227 -15.38 0.92 2.98
N ASP A 228 -16.30 1.63 3.66
CA ASP A 228 -17.54 1.04 4.19
C ASP A 228 -18.48 0.53 3.08
N VAL A 229 -18.45 1.14 1.89
CA VAL A 229 -19.26 0.70 0.74
C VAL A 229 -18.67 -0.57 0.14
N PHE A 230 -17.35 -0.62 -0.06
CA PHE A 230 -16.68 -1.85 -0.51
C PHE A 230 -16.87 -3.00 0.48
N LYS A 231 -16.85 -2.73 1.78
CA LYS A 231 -17.14 -3.75 2.81
C LYS A 231 -18.56 -4.31 2.70
N ARG A 232 -19.56 -3.50 2.33
CA ARG A 232 -20.94 -3.95 2.10
C ARG A 232 -21.17 -4.61 0.75
N HIS A 233 -20.26 -4.38 -0.21
CA HIS A 233 -20.35 -4.89 -1.58
C HIS A 233 -19.04 -5.60 -1.96
N PRO A 234 -18.75 -6.77 -1.35
CA PRO A 234 -17.47 -7.47 -1.53
C PRO A 234 -17.20 -7.91 -2.97
N GLU A 235 -18.25 -8.16 -3.77
CA GLU A 235 -18.11 -8.46 -5.19
C GLU A 235 -17.51 -7.29 -5.97
N GLU A 236 -17.94 -6.06 -5.68
CA GLU A 236 -17.43 -4.86 -6.35
C GLU A 236 -15.97 -4.61 -5.97
N GLN A 237 -15.62 -4.84 -4.71
CA GLN A 237 -14.24 -4.81 -4.26
C GLN A 237 -13.40 -5.85 -5.00
N ARG A 238 -13.92 -7.08 -5.16
CA ARG A 238 -13.24 -8.14 -5.90
C ARG A 238 -13.04 -7.78 -7.38
N ARG A 239 -14.05 -7.26 -8.06
CA ARG A 239 -13.94 -6.83 -9.47
C ARG A 239 -12.91 -5.71 -9.62
N PHE A 240 -12.91 -4.72 -8.72
CA PHE A 240 -11.91 -3.66 -8.71
C PHE A 240 -10.49 -4.19 -8.50
N ARG A 241 -10.31 -5.12 -7.54
CA ARG A 241 -9.02 -5.82 -7.31
C ARG A 241 -8.56 -6.61 -8.53
N ILE A 242 -9.48 -7.26 -9.25
CA ILE A 242 -9.15 -7.97 -10.49
C ILE A 242 -8.58 -7.00 -11.54
N VAL A 243 -9.23 -5.85 -11.77
CA VAL A 243 -8.72 -4.85 -12.73
C VAL A 243 -7.33 -4.35 -12.31
N LEU A 244 -7.13 -4.08 -11.01
CA LEU A 244 -5.83 -3.63 -10.52
C LEU A 244 -4.77 -4.70 -10.68
N PHE A 245 -4.96 -5.89 -10.11
CA PHE A 245 -3.93 -6.92 -10.08
C PHE A 245 -3.68 -7.62 -11.42
N ALA A 246 -4.69 -7.72 -12.29
CA ALA A 246 -4.50 -8.35 -13.60
C ALA A 246 -3.88 -7.39 -14.64
N PHE A 247 -4.05 -6.08 -14.48
CA PHE A 247 -3.67 -5.10 -15.51
C PHE A 247 -2.78 -3.97 -15.01
N LEU A 248 -3.19 -3.22 -13.99
CA LEU A 248 -2.50 -2.00 -13.58
C LEU A 248 -1.23 -2.29 -12.76
N THR A 249 -1.34 -3.13 -11.74
CA THR A 249 -0.25 -3.51 -10.83
C THR A 249 0.95 -4.10 -11.57
N PRO A 250 0.77 -5.03 -12.53
CA PRO A 250 1.90 -5.57 -13.28
C PRO A 250 2.63 -4.53 -14.11
N ILE A 251 1.91 -3.59 -14.72
CA ILE A 251 2.52 -2.52 -15.52
C ILE A 251 3.29 -1.54 -14.61
N PHE A 252 2.75 -1.23 -13.42
CA PHE A 252 3.43 -0.40 -12.43
C PHE A 252 4.76 -1.00 -11.98
N PHE A 253 4.76 -2.26 -11.54
CA PHE A 253 5.96 -2.92 -11.04
C PHE A 253 6.97 -3.22 -12.14
N LEU A 254 6.50 -3.60 -13.35
CA LEU A 254 7.37 -3.74 -14.51
C LEU A 254 8.03 -2.41 -14.89
N LYS A 255 7.29 -1.30 -14.89
CA LYS A 255 7.84 0.06 -15.09
C LYS A 255 8.90 0.40 -14.04
N GLY A 256 8.64 0.06 -12.77
CA GLY A 256 9.62 0.19 -11.70
C GLY A 256 10.93 -0.53 -12.03
N GLY A 257 10.84 -1.79 -12.44
CA GLY A 257 11.99 -2.60 -12.85
C GLY A 257 12.71 -2.09 -14.10
N LEU A 258 11.98 -1.62 -15.10
CA LEU A 258 12.55 -1.11 -16.36
C LEU A 258 13.44 0.13 -16.16
N ASN A 259 13.25 0.86 -15.06
CA ASN A 259 14.07 2.02 -14.73
C ASN A 259 15.36 1.68 -13.98
N VAL A 260 15.46 0.46 -13.43
CA VAL A 260 16.64 -0.02 -12.68
C VAL A 260 17.83 -0.25 -13.60
N ASP A 261 19.01 0.19 -13.18
CA ASP A 261 20.28 -0.04 -13.88
C ASP A 261 21.20 -0.97 -13.07
N VAL A 262 21.45 -2.19 -13.56
CA VAL A 262 22.23 -3.18 -12.80
C VAL A 262 23.68 -2.75 -12.59
N ARG A 263 24.26 -1.95 -13.51
CA ARG A 263 25.62 -1.45 -13.35
C ARG A 263 25.69 -0.41 -12.25
N GLN A 264 24.71 0.50 -12.19
CA GLN A 264 24.61 1.49 -11.13
C GLN A 264 24.28 0.84 -9.78
N LEU A 265 23.49 -0.23 -9.78
CA LEU A 265 23.22 -1.05 -8.60
C LEU A 265 24.49 -1.69 -8.05
N ALA A 266 25.32 -2.28 -8.93
CA ALA A 266 26.59 -2.88 -8.54
C ALA A 266 27.59 -1.84 -8.01
N ALA A 267 27.70 -0.68 -8.68
CA ALA A 267 28.54 0.42 -8.22
C ALA A 267 28.08 0.99 -6.87
N GLY A 268 26.76 0.99 -6.63
CA GLY A 268 26.13 1.45 -5.39
C GLY A 268 25.80 0.33 -4.40
N ALA A 269 26.37 -0.88 -4.53
CA ALA A 269 25.96 -2.03 -3.73
C ALA A 269 26.12 -1.79 -2.23
N TRP A 270 27.20 -1.09 -1.83
CA TRP A 270 27.41 -0.73 -0.43
C TRP A 270 26.28 0.17 0.11
N LEU A 271 25.80 1.13 -0.68
CA LEU A 271 24.67 2.00 -0.31
C LEU A 271 23.40 1.18 -0.17
N LEU A 272 23.13 0.24 -1.08
CA LEU A 272 21.97 -0.64 -0.98
C LEU A 272 21.95 -1.39 0.36
N PHE A 273 23.06 -2.06 0.70
CA PHE A 273 23.13 -2.82 1.96
C PHE A 273 23.06 -1.91 3.18
N ALA A 274 23.70 -0.73 3.13
CA ALA A 274 23.64 0.24 4.21
C ALA A 274 22.22 0.80 4.41
N PHE A 275 21.52 1.19 3.34
CA PHE A 275 20.13 1.65 3.41
C PHE A 275 19.18 0.57 3.94
N LEU A 276 19.35 -0.67 3.47
CA LEU A 276 18.59 -1.81 3.95
C LEU A 276 18.83 -2.07 5.44
N LEU A 277 20.09 -2.02 5.88
CA LEU A 277 20.45 -2.18 7.28
C LEU A 277 19.86 -1.05 8.13
N VAL A 278 20.02 0.22 7.73
CA VAL A 278 19.46 1.37 8.44
C VAL A 278 17.95 1.26 8.55
N LYS A 279 17.26 0.89 7.47
CA LYS A 279 15.82 0.62 7.47
C LYS A 279 15.45 -0.45 8.50
N ILE A 280 16.11 -1.61 8.47
CA ILE A 280 15.80 -2.73 9.38
C ILE A 280 16.06 -2.30 10.82
N VAL A 281 17.22 -1.72 11.12
CA VAL A 281 17.57 -1.28 12.48
C VAL A 281 16.56 -0.27 13.00
N THR A 282 16.24 0.77 12.22
CA THR A 282 15.28 1.81 12.62
C THR A 282 13.86 1.26 12.78
N LYS A 283 13.44 0.30 11.95
CA LYS A 283 12.17 -0.44 12.14
C LYS A 283 12.16 -1.20 13.45
N PHE A 284 13.24 -1.92 13.77
CA PHE A 284 13.36 -2.64 15.03
C PHE A 284 13.33 -1.71 16.23
N VAL A 285 14.10 -0.62 16.20
CA VAL A 285 14.11 0.38 17.28
C VAL A 285 12.73 1.02 17.47
N GLY A 286 12.01 1.33 16.40
CA GLY A 286 10.69 1.96 16.48
C GLY A 286 9.56 1.00 16.86
N VAL A 287 9.50 -0.16 16.22
CA VAL A 287 8.34 -1.07 16.30
C VAL A 287 8.47 -2.06 17.45
N LEU A 288 9.65 -2.62 17.70
CA LEU A 288 9.83 -3.71 18.67
C LEU A 288 9.37 -3.34 20.10
N PRO A 289 9.64 -2.13 20.64
CA PRO A 289 9.14 -1.74 21.96
C PRO A 289 7.62 -1.69 22.03
N ALA A 290 6.96 -1.12 21.02
CA ALA A 290 5.50 -1.08 20.94
C ALA A 290 4.93 -2.50 20.75
N ALA A 291 5.58 -3.33 19.94
CA ALA A 291 5.17 -4.70 19.71
C ALA A 291 5.26 -5.54 21.01
N PHE A 292 6.30 -5.34 21.83
CA PHE A 292 6.38 -5.97 23.14
C PHE A 292 5.27 -5.53 24.10
N ARG A 293 4.70 -4.34 23.93
CA ARG A 293 3.63 -3.85 24.80
C ARG A 293 2.25 -4.41 24.44
N PHE A 294 2.00 -4.68 23.15
CA PHE A 294 0.65 -4.95 22.65
C PHE A 294 0.44 -6.34 22.04
N VAL A 295 1.51 -6.99 21.55
CA VAL A 295 1.42 -8.25 20.78
C VAL A 295 2.43 -9.30 21.26
N ARG A 296 2.76 -9.32 22.55
CA ARG A 296 3.52 -10.43 23.15
C ARG A 296 2.73 -11.73 23.06
N PRO A 297 3.36 -12.89 22.76
CA PRO A 297 4.82 -13.08 22.59
C PRO A 297 5.36 -12.79 21.18
N HIS A 298 4.52 -12.45 20.20
CA HIS A 298 4.85 -12.32 18.78
C HIS A 298 5.45 -10.97 18.35
N ALA A 299 6.19 -10.31 19.25
CA ALA A 299 6.74 -8.98 19.01
C ALA A 299 7.78 -8.94 17.87
N VAL A 300 8.66 -9.94 17.81
CA VAL A 300 9.70 -10.04 16.76
C VAL A 300 9.09 -10.33 15.40
N PHE A 301 8.14 -11.27 15.33
CA PHE A 301 7.36 -11.56 14.12
C PHE A 301 6.66 -10.30 13.59
N THR A 302 5.98 -9.56 14.47
CA THR A 302 5.32 -8.29 14.12
C THR A 302 6.32 -7.28 13.56
N THR A 303 7.47 -7.13 14.20
CA THR A 303 8.51 -6.18 13.80
C THR A 303 9.10 -6.52 12.43
N LEU A 304 9.34 -7.80 12.16
CA LEU A 304 9.82 -8.28 10.87
C LEU A 304 8.79 -8.04 9.77
N LEU A 305 7.51 -8.36 10.00
CA LEU A 305 6.45 -8.07 9.04
C LEU A 305 6.28 -6.57 8.79
N MET A 306 6.34 -5.74 9.84
CA MET A 306 6.31 -4.28 9.69
C MET A 306 7.53 -3.71 8.97
N SER A 307 8.60 -4.51 8.77
CA SER A 307 9.79 -4.11 8.01
C SER A 307 9.66 -4.40 6.51
N THR A 308 8.60 -5.09 6.08
CA THR A 308 8.39 -5.48 4.68
C THR A 308 7.84 -4.31 3.86
N GLY A 309 8.66 -3.62 3.07
CA GLY A 309 8.20 -2.53 2.20
C GLY A 309 8.15 -2.98 0.74
N LEU A 310 7.17 -2.53 -0.04
CA LEU A 310 7.12 -2.80 -1.49
C LEU A 310 6.36 -1.72 -2.26
N THR A 311 5.02 -1.68 -2.14
CA THR A 311 4.16 -0.82 -2.98
C THR A 311 4.44 0.66 -2.78
N PHE A 312 4.19 1.21 -1.59
CA PHE A 312 4.42 2.63 -1.33
C PHE A 312 5.89 3.05 -1.40
N GLY A 313 6.82 2.13 -1.10
CA GLY A 313 8.25 2.37 -1.29
C GLY A 313 8.59 2.59 -2.77
N THR A 314 8.06 1.73 -3.63
CA THR A 314 8.18 1.85 -5.10
C THR A 314 7.49 3.10 -5.62
N ILE A 315 6.29 3.44 -5.12
CA ILE A 315 5.57 4.68 -5.49
C ILE A 315 6.42 5.91 -5.14
N SER A 316 6.96 5.97 -3.92
CA SER A 316 7.78 7.09 -3.44
C SER A 316 9.05 7.27 -4.29
N SER A 317 9.76 6.18 -4.57
CA SER A 317 10.94 6.21 -5.44
C SER A 317 10.58 6.63 -6.86
N LEU A 318 9.50 6.10 -7.43
CA LEU A 318 9.10 6.40 -8.81
C LEU A 318 8.67 7.87 -8.97
N TYR A 319 7.97 8.43 -7.99
CA TYR A 319 7.59 9.85 -8.01
C TYR A 319 8.77 10.77 -7.80
N GLY A 320 9.67 10.44 -6.87
CA GLY A 320 10.95 11.15 -6.74
C GLY A 320 11.75 11.15 -8.04
N PHE A 321 11.78 10.02 -8.75
CA PHE A 321 12.51 9.86 -10.01
C PHE A 321 11.84 10.65 -11.15
N ASN A 322 10.53 10.52 -11.33
CA ASN A 322 9.78 11.23 -12.38
C ASN A 322 9.83 12.75 -12.20
N ALA A 323 9.86 13.23 -10.96
CA ALA A 323 9.98 14.66 -10.66
C ALA A 323 11.43 15.18 -10.73
N GLY A 324 12.39 14.32 -11.05
CA GLY A 324 13.82 14.68 -11.14
C GLY A 324 14.45 15.03 -9.78
N ILE A 325 13.85 14.60 -8.67
CA ILE A 325 14.39 14.82 -7.32
C ILE A 325 15.54 13.86 -7.07
N ILE A 326 15.33 12.58 -7.36
CA ILE A 326 16.36 11.55 -7.29
C ILE A 326 16.83 11.16 -8.69
N ASP A 327 18.12 10.88 -8.83
CA ASP A 327 18.68 10.38 -10.08
C ASP A 327 18.44 8.86 -10.26
N ARG A 328 18.90 8.32 -11.39
CA ARG A 328 18.71 6.90 -11.73
C ARG A 328 19.46 5.95 -10.78
N GLN A 329 20.61 6.37 -10.25
CA GLN A 329 21.41 5.55 -9.34
C GLN A 329 20.72 5.49 -7.98
N GLN A 330 20.27 6.63 -7.47
CA GLN A 330 19.50 6.75 -6.24
C GLN A 330 18.19 5.94 -6.34
N PHE A 331 17.44 6.09 -7.43
CA PHE A 331 16.24 5.28 -7.69
C PHE A 331 16.54 3.78 -7.66
N THR A 332 17.59 3.36 -8.38
CA THR A 332 18.03 1.97 -8.45
C THR A 332 18.38 1.39 -7.07
N ILE A 333 19.14 2.13 -6.26
CA ILE A 333 19.51 1.74 -4.90
C ILE A 333 18.28 1.61 -4.00
N LEU A 334 17.36 2.59 -4.05
CA LEU A 334 16.14 2.58 -3.25
C LEU A 334 15.23 1.41 -3.62
N ILE A 335 15.00 1.16 -4.92
CA ILE A 335 14.21 0.00 -5.36
C ILE A 335 14.85 -1.32 -4.91
N GLY A 336 16.18 -1.44 -5.03
CA GLY A 336 16.89 -2.61 -4.53
C GLY A 336 16.71 -2.82 -3.03
N ALA A 337 16.82 -1.76 -2.22
CA ALA A 337 16.58 -1.81 -0.78
C ALA A 337 15.10 -2.09 -0.43
N VAL A 338 14.14 -1.55 -1.19
CA VAL A 338 12.71 -1.85 -1.05
C VAL A 338 12.47 -3.35 -1.28
N ILE A 339 12.93 -3.91 -2.40
CA ILE A 339 12.77 -5.34 -2.69
C ILE A 339 13.47 -6.20 -1.63
N GLY A 340 14.71 -5.87 -1.27
CA GLY A 340 15.46 -6.58 -0.24
C GLY A 340 14.71 -6.58 1.10
N SER A 341 14.05 -5.48 1.43
CA SER A 341 13.22 -5.37 2.64
C SER A 341 11.90 -6.13 2.55
N ALA A 342 11.36 -6.41 1.36
CA ALA A 342 10.20 -7.28 1.20
C ALA A 342 10.56 -8.75 1.40
N ILE A 343 11.73 -9.17 0.91
CA ILE A 343 12.16 -10.57 0.89
C ILE A 343 12.77 -10.99 2.23
N ILE A 344 13.81 -10.28 2.69
CA ILE A 344 14.64 -10.76 3.80
C ILE A 344 13.86 -10.86 5.11
N PRO A 345 13.14 -9.82 5.59
CA PRO A 345 12.35 -9.91 6.81
C PRO A 345 11.22 -10.93 6.73
N THR A 346 10.60 -11.12 5.56
CA THR A 346 9.52 -12.11 5.35
C THR A 346 10.05 -13.53 5.53
N ILE A 347 11.15 -13.88 4.85
CA ILE A 347 11.78 -15.19 4.99
C ILE A 347 12.19 -15.42 6.44
N VAL A 348 12.79 -14.40 7.09
CA VAL A 348 13.22 -14.52 8.48
C VAL A 348 12.01 -14.72 9.41
N ALA A 349 10.93 -13.96 9.21
CA ALA A 349 9.71 -14.06 10.01
C ALA A 349 9.08 -15.45 9.90
N GLN A 350 8.86 -15.93 8.67
CA GLN A 350 8.20 -17.22 8.43
C GLN A 350 9.04 -18.40 8.92
N ARG A 351 10.37 -18.36 8.73
CA ARG A 351 11.23 -19.50 9.05
C ARG A 351 11.53 -19.66 10.54
N TRP A 352 11.66 -18.56 11.28
CA TRP A 352 12.14 -18.60 12.67
C TRP A 352 11.18 -18.03 13.71
N PHE A 353 10.19 -17.22 13.31
CA PHE A 353 9.35 -16.48 14.26
C PHE A 353 7.85 -16.65 14.04
N ALA A 354 7.42 -17.46 13.07
CA ALA A 354 6.02 -17.71 12.77
C ALA A 354 5.32 -18.34 14.00
N PRO A 355 4.20 -17.76 14.48
CA PRO A 355 3.35 -18.38 15.49
C PRO A 355 2.84 -19.75 15.01
N SER A 356 2.79 -20.75 15.90
CA SER A 356 2.10 -22.01 15.61
C SER A 356 0.59 -21.81 15.77
N LEU A 357 -0.20 -22.26 14.77
CA LEU A 357 -1.67 -22.17 14.79
C LEU A 357 -2.31 -22.82 16.04
N HIS A 358 -1.69 -23.87 16.58
CA HIS A 358 -2.13 -24.55 17.81
C HIS A 358 -1.85 -23.76 19.11
N ALA A 359 -1.17 -22.61 19.05
CA ALA A 359 -0.84 -21.77 20.20
C ALA A 359 -1.73 -20.51 20.34
N LEU A 360 -2.65 -20.27 19.40
CA LEU A 360 -3.67 -19.24 19.56
C LEU A 360 -4.72 -19.76 20.53
N LYS A 361 -4.86 -19.13 21.70
CA LYS A 361 -5.86 -19.51 22.69
C LYS A 361 -7.27 -19.27 22.13
N ALA A 362 -8.25 -20.05 22.59
CA ALA A 362 -9.67 -19.86 22.26
C ALA A 362 -10.17 -18.43 22.50
N GLU A 363 -9.51 -17.65 23.35
CA GLU A 363 -9.79 -16.22 23.64
C GLU A 363 -9.30 -15.25 22.54
N GLU A 364 -8.44 -15.68 21.61
CA GLU A 364 -7.95 -14.87 20.47
C GLU A 364 -8.74 -15.12 19.17
N ILE A 365 -9.54 -16.19 19.13
CA ILE A 365 -10.61 -16.38 18.17
C ILE A 365 -11.78 -15.55 18.71
N VAL A 366 -11.85 -14.30 18.28
CA VAL A 366 -13.09 -13.52 18.45
C VAL A 366 -14.15 -14.34 17.72
N GLU A 367 -15.15 -14.86 18.44
CA GLU A 367 -16.43 -15.23 17.84
C GLU A 367 -16.86 -14.03 17.02
N VAL A 368 -16.66 -14.13 15.72
CA VAL A 368 -17.31 -13.24 14.78
C VAL A 368 -18.76 -13.66 14.90
N GLU A 369 -19.60 -12.86 15.57
CA GLU A 369 -21.02 -12.92 15.28
C GLU A 369 -21.11 -12.81 13.76
N ASP A 370 -21.55 -13.90 13.12
CA ASP A 370 -21.74 -14.03 11.69
C ASP A 370 -22.82 -13.02 11.23
N GLU A 371 -22.50 -11.73 11.17
CA GLU A 371 -23.24 -10.77 10.35
C GLU A 371 -23.02 -11.04 8.86
N GLU A 372 -22.14 -11.99 8.51
CA GLU A 372 -21.82 -12.39 7.14
C GLU A 372 -22.94 -13.23 6.48
N PHE A 373 -23.97 -13.68 7.24
CA PHE A 373 -25.07 -14.50 6.71
C PHE A 373 -26.46 -14.25 7.31
N GLU A 374 -26.76 -13.11 7.96
CA GLU A 374 -28.17 -12.78 8.24
C GLU A 374 -28.83 -12.23 6.96
N PRO A 375 -29.78 -12.95 6.32
CA PRO A 375 -30.56 -12.36 5.24
C PRO A 375 -31.30 -11.12 5.78
N PRO A 376 -31.47 -10.07 4.96
CA PRO A 376 -32.14 -8.86 5.41
C PRO A 376 -33.50 -9.22 6.01
N ARG A 377 -33.75 -8.82 7.26
CA ARG A 377 -35.04 -9.04 7.92
C ARG A 377 -36.13 -8.49 6.98
N PRO A 378 -37.13 -9.31 6.62
CA PRO A 378 -38.20 -8.83 5.76
C PRO A 378 -38.88 -7.64 6.45
N PRO A 379 -39.28 -6.61 5.69
CA PRO A 379 -40.02 -5.49 6.26
C PRO A 379 -41.24 -6.07 6.97
N HIS A 380 -41.43 -5.68 8.24
CA HIS A 380 -42.55 -6.11 9.08
C HIS A 380 -43.84 -6.24 8.25
N ALA A 381 -44.25 -7.48 8.00
CA ALA A 381 -45.57 -7.75 7.48
C ALA A 381 -46.56 -7.21 8.53
N LYS A 382 -47.36 -6.21 8.14
CA LYS A 382 -48.53 -5.83 8.92
C LYS A 382 -49.36 -7.11 9.12
N ALA A 383 -49.59 -7.47 10.37
CA ALA A 383 -50.49 -8.56 10.71
C ALA A 383 -51.86 -8.33 10.03
N PRO A 384 -52.54 -9.38 9.53
CA PRO A 384 -53.89 -9.24 9.05
C PRO A 384 -54.78 -8.86 10.23
N ASP A 385 -55.41 -7.70 10.13
CA ASP A 385 -56.55 -7.34 10.97
C ASP A 385 -57.74 -8.19 10.48
N LEU A 386 -57.96 -9.33 11.14
CA LEU A 386 -59.16 -10.14 10.97
C LEU A 386 -59.99 -10.02 12.25
N GLY A 387 -60.54 -8.83 12.46
CA GLY A 387 -61.75 -8.61 13.22
C GLY A 387 -62.81 -8.02 12.30
N GLY A 388 -63.93 -8.74 12.10
CA GLY A 388 -65.08 -8.29 11.31
C GLY A 388 -65.74 -9.42 10.53
#